data_AF-A0A5B0M7Z0-F1
#
_entry.id   AF-A0A5B0M7Z0-F1
#
_cell.length_a   1.000
_cell.length_b   1.000
_cell.length_c   1.000
_cell.angle_alpha   90.00
_cell.angle_beta   90.00
_cell.angle_gamma   90.00
#
_symmetry.space_group_name_H-M   'P 1'
#
loop_
_entity.id
_entity.type
_entity.pdbx_description
1 polymer ?
#
loop_
_entity_poly.entity_id
_entity_poly.type
_entity_poly.pdbx_seq_one_letter_code
_entity_poly.pdbx_strand_id
1 'polypeptide(L)'
;MSLRRPPNQLIHYCHQGPGGRKGPPICWAFTASAAAEPIGSIFKWLRKSTGVIPCAIMSDCALAIKKGVNLAYEDLGRQAPHIYWCLFHVLKAFRNRARDFLKDESPAAIEEFWQIVYDLQDPEGKMHLFYDKWSPINKDFGNYAQTQWHTNILHWATPHQGIHTNNYTKAWHRILKSHFIVNCEGRRRIDEVVQIMVDQVHTSYVMTQLQVEEGLKSQRPNKFQSLAKAKAKGYTPTILELLGIVVTPIEAGVSNILIALVLHIN
;
A
#
# COMPACT_ATOMS: atom_id res chain seq x y z
N MET A 1 9.67 10.39 36.58
CA MET A 1 10.16 9.77 35.34
C MET A 1 8.97 9.18 34.59
N SER A 2 8.40 9.91 33.63
CA SER A 2 7.15 9.53 32.95
C SER A 2 7.47 8.62 31.76
N LEU A 3 7.26 7.31 31.93
CA LEU A 3 7.27 6.33 30.84
C LEU A 3 6.08 6.60 29.92
N ARG A 4 6.27 7.46 28.90
CA ARG A 4 5.30 7.58 27.80
C ARG A 4 5.27 6.24 27.09
N ARG A 5 4.16 5.49 27.22
CA ARG A 5 3.90 4.30 26.39
C ARG A 5 3.99 4.72 24.91
N PRO A 6 4.64 3.94 24.03
CA PRO A 6 4.62 4.21 22.60
C PRO A 6 3.17 4.25 22.11
N PRO A 7 2.83 5.14 21.15
CA PRO A 7 1.46 5.23 20.66
C PRO A 7 1.02 3.91 20.02
N ASN A 8 -0.14 3.40 20.43
CA ASN A 8 -0.77 2.26 19.76
C ASN A 8 -0.90 2.58 18.26
N GLN A 9 -0.46 1.66 17.42
CA GLN A 9 -0.54 1.82 15.96
C GLN A 9 -1.78 1.10 15.44
N LEU A 10 -2.58 1.83 14.66
CA LEU A 10 -3.67 1.26 13.89
C LEU A 10 -3.13 0.75 12.56
N ILE A 11 -3.25 -0.56 12.34
CA ILE A 11 -2.94 -1.21 11.08
C ILE A 11 -4.26 -1.50 10.37
N HIS A 12 -4.32 -1.07 9.11
CA HIS A 12 -5.51 -1.18 8.29
C HIS A 12 -5.25 -2.05 7.06
N TYR A 13 -6.13 -3.02 6.84
CA TYR A 13 -6.06 -3.97 5.75
C TYR A 13 -7.25 -3.76 4.82
N CYS A 14 -7.01 -3.39 3.58
CA CYS A 14 -8.07 -3.22 2.58
C CYS A 14 -8.04 -4.33 1.54
N HIS A 15 -9.21 -4.87 1.20
CA HIS A 15 -9.37 -5.74 0.04
C HIS A 15 -9.38 -4.92 -1.25
N GLN A 16 -8.66 -5.37 -2.28
CA GLN A 16 -8.99 -5.07 -3.66
C GLN A 16 -9.43 -6.35 -4.35
N GLY A 17 -10.68 -6.35 -4.81
CA GLY A 17 -11.28 -7.46 -5.53
C GLY A 17 -10.94 -7.45 -7.02
N PRO A 18 -11.34 -8.50 -7.77
CA PRO A 18 -11.11 -8.60 -9.20
C PRO A 18 -11.61 -7.34 -9.95
N GLY A 19 -10.76 -6.84 -10.87
CA GLY A 19 -11.00 -5.59 -11.61
C GLY A 19 -10.63 -4.30 -10.87
N GLY A 20 -9.88 -4.38 -9.76
CA GLY A 20 -9.41 -3.21 -9.00
C GLY A 20 -10.53 -2.51 -8.20
N ARG A 21 -11.65 -3.21 -7.96
CA ARG A 21 -12.76 -2.68 -7.17
C ARG A 21 -12.28 -2.42 -5.75
N LYS A 22 -12.64 -1.26 -5.21
CA LYS A 22 -12.40 -0.89 -3.82
C LYS A 22 -13.21 -1.84 -2.94
N GLY A 23 -12.54 -2.76 -2.26
CA GLY A 23 -13.18 -3.65 -1.30
C GLY A 23 -13.25 -3.02 0.09
N PRO A 24 -14.09 -3.58 0.98
CA PRO A 24 -14.18 -3.13 2.36
C PRO A 24 -12.85 -3.35 3.09
N PRO A 25 -12.69 -2.71 4.25
CA PRO A 25 -11.65 -3.06 5.20
C PRO A 25 -11.85 -4.50 5.66
N ILE A 26 -10.78 -5.30 5.65
CA ILE A 26 -10.81 -6.72 6.06
C ILE A 26 -10.61 -6.84 7.56
N CYS A 27 -9.72 -6.03 8.13
CA CYS A 27 -9.53 -5.97 9.57
C CYS A 27 -8.87 -4.66 10.02
N TRP A 28 -9.01 -4.43 11.33
CA TRP A 28 -8.31 -3.40 12.07
C TRP A 28 -7.52 -4.06 13.18
N ALA A 29 -6.25 -3.68 13.32
CA ALA A 29 -5.41 -4.19 14.39
C ALA A 29 -4.74 -3.04 15.12
N PHE A 30 -4.71 -3.14 16.45
CA PHE A 30 -3.99 -2.23 17.32
C PHE A 30 -2.76 -2.96 17.86
N THR A 31 -1.59 -2.40 17.60
CA THR A 31 -0.33 -2.95 18.14
C THR A 31 0.35 -1.92 19.03
N ALA A 32 0.93 -2.40 20.12
CA ALA A 32 1.77 -1.58 21.00
C ALA A 32 3.14 -1.26 20.36
N SER A 33 3.51 -1.93 19.26
CA SER A 33 4.79 -1.77 18.59
C SER A 33 4.72 -1.97 17.08
N ALA A 34 5.47 -1.16 16.35
CA ALA A 34 5.69 -1.27 14.91
C ALA A 34 6.68 -2.37 14.52
N ALA A 35 7.14 -3.18 15.47
CA ALA A 35 8.16 -4.20 15.22
C ALA A 35 7.63 -5.34 14.33
N ALA A 36 8.57 -6.06 13.71
CA ALA A 36 8.24 -7.12 12.77
C ALA A 36 7.42 -8.26 13.39
N GLU A 37 7.72 -8.63 14.63
CA GLU A 37 7.03 -9.72 15.33
C GLU A 37 5.54 -9.42 15.58
N PRO A 38 5.15 -8.29 16.21
CA PRO A 38 3.74 -7.93 16.34
C PRO A 38 2.99 -7.86 15.00
N ILE A 39 3.64 -7.32 13.96
CA ILE A 39 3.07 -7.27 12.62
C ILE A 39 2.85 -8.69 12.08
N GLY A 40 3.85 -9.56 12.21
CA GLY A 40 3.76 -10.97 11.78
C GLY A 40 2.66 -11.73 12.51
N SER A 41 2.48 -11.51 13.81
CA SER A 41 1.38 -12.10 14.59
C SER A 41 0.01 -11.69 14.06
N ILE A 42 -0.16 -10.43 13.63
CA ILE A 42 -1.42 -9.96 13.04
C ILE A 42 -1.68 -10.66 11.69
N PHE A 43 -0.66 -10.81 10.84
CA PHE A 43 -0.81 -11.52 9.57
C PHE A 43 -1.09 -13.02 9.78
N LYS A 44 -0.44 -13.67 10.74
CA LYS A 44 -0.72 -15.07 11.10
C LYS A 44 -2.16 -15.23 11.61
N TRP A 45 -2.62 -14.31 12.46
CA TRP A 45 -4.01 -14.27 12.91
C TRP A 45 -4.98 -14.10 11.74
N LEU A 46 -4.73 -13.14 10.84
CA LEU A 46 -5.57 -12.88 9.68
C LEU A 46 -5.68 -14.11 8.77
N ARG A 47 -4.55 -14.76 8.47
CA ARG A 47 -4.51 -15.99 7.69
C ARG A 47 -5.30 -17.11 8.37
N LYS A 48 -5.12 -17.30 9.68
CA LYS A 48 -5.83 -18.34 10.45
C LYS A 48 -7.34 -18.08 10.52
N SER A 49 -7.76 -16.83 10.67
CA SER A 49 -9.17 -16.47 10.85
C SER A 49 -9.96 -16.44 9.55
N THR A 50 -9.30 -16.13 8.43
CA THR A 50 -9.98 -15.99 7.13
C THR A 50 -9.69 -17.13 6.15
N GLY A 51 -8.61 -17.89 6.37
CA GLY A 51 -8.10 -18.85 5.39
C GLY A 51 -7.49 -18.19 4.14
N VAL A 52 -7.45 -16.85 4.07
CA VAL A 52 -7.01 -16.12 2.87
C VAL A 52 -5.49 -16.03 2.83
N ILE A 53 -4.94 -16.37 1.66
CA ILE A 53 -3.55 -16.08 1.29
C ILE A 53 -3.60 -15.07 0.13
N PRO A 54 -3.15 -13.82 0.33
CA PRO A 54 -3.17 -12.84 -0.73
C PRO A 54 -2.08 -13.15 -1.78
N CYS A 55 -2.35 -12.86 -3.05
CA CYS A 55 -1.32 -12.97 -4.09
C CYS A 55 -0.22 -11.90 -3.90
N ALA A 56 -0.60 -10.75 -3.36
CA ALA A 56 0.32 -9.67 -3.05
C ALA A 56 -0.17 -8.82 -1.87
N ILE A 57 0.81 -8.25 -1.18
CA ILE A 57 0.63 -7.28 -0.10
C ILE A 57 1.34 -6.01 -0.53
N MET A 58 0.64 -4.89 -0.47
CA MET A 58 1.27 -3.61 -0.68
C MET A 58 1.26 -2.78 0.59
N SER A 59 2.42 -2.33 1.05
CA SER A 59 2.60 -1.59 2.30
C SER A 59 3.20 -0.19 2.10
N ASP A 60 3.41 0.55 3.18
CA ASP A 60 4.49 1.55 3.18
C ASP A 60 5.87 0.86 3.08
N CYS A 61 6.93 1.67 2.99
CA CYS A 61 8.30 1.19 2.82
C CYS A 61 9.01 0.82 4.13
N ALA A 62 8.29 0.51 5.21
CA ALA A 62 8.89 0.09 6.47
C ALA A 62 9.39 -1.35 6.42
N LEU A 63 10.66 -1.56 6.77
CA LEU A 63 11.29 -2.88 6.81
C LEU A 63 10.64 -3.84 7.82
N ALA A 64 10.09 -3.30 8.92
CA ALA A 64 9.40 -4.12 9.91
C ALA A 64 8.19 -4.85 9.31
N ILE A 65 7.50 -4.23 8.36
CA ILE A 65 6.37 -4.83 7.66
C ILE A 65 6.83 -5.97 6.78
N LYS A 66 7.84 -5.70 5.94
CA LYS A 66 8.42 -6.72 5.05
C LYS A 66 8.83 -7.95 5.86
N LYS A 67 9.53 -7.73 6.99
CA LYS A 67 9.93 -8.80 7.90
C LYS A 67 8.73 -9.52 8.52
N GLY A 68 7.73 -8.78 9.01
CA GLY A 68 6.53 -9.35 9.62
C GLY A 68 5.70 -10.19 8.63
N VAL A 69 5.54 -9.72 7.39
CA VAL A 69 4.89 -10.48 6.31
C VAL A 69 5.69 -11.76 6.01
N ASN A 70 7.01 -11.65 5.82
CA ASN A 70 7.84 -12.83 5.57
C ASN A 70 7.69 -13.87 6.70
N LEU A 71 7.74 -13.44 7.97
CA LEU A 71 7.54 -14.34 9.12
C LEU A 71 6.14 -15.00 9.15
N ALA A 72 5.12 -14.38 8.56
CA ALA A 72 3.75 -14.89 8.58
C ALA A 72 3.44 -15.89 7.45
N TYR A 73 4.25 -15.89 6.40
CA TYR A 73 4.03 -16.69 5.19
C TYR A 73 5.29 -17.47 4.75
N GLU A 74 6.30 -17.60 5.62
CA GLU A 74 7.56 -18.30 5.33
C GLU A 74 7.35 -19.76 4.91
N ASP A 75 6.30 -20.40 5.43
CA ASP A 75 5.92 -21.78 5.16
C ASP A 75 5.37 -21.99 3.73
N LEU A 76 5.05 -20.92 3.01
CA LEU A 76 4.43 -21.00 1.69
C LEU A 76 5.42 -20.99 0.53
N GLY A 77 6.70 -20.69 0.76
CA GLY A 77 7.73 -20.63 -0.28
C GLY A 77 7.30 -19.76 -1.48
N ARG A 78 7.21 -20.36 -2.67
CA ARG A 78 6.79 -19.66 -3.91
C ARG A 78 5.34 -19.18 -3.91
N GLN A 79 4.49 -19.71 -3.03
CA GLN A 79 3.10 -19.27 -2.88
C GLN A 79 2.95 -18.11 -1.88
N ALA A 80 4.05 -17.67 -1.26
CA ALA A 80 4.02 -16.53 -0.36
C ALA A 80 3.62 -15.24 -1.11
N PRO A 81 2.92 -14.30 -0.45
CA PRO A 81 2.50 -13.06 -1.09
C PRO A 81 3.68 -12.24 -1.59
N HIS A 82 3.59 -11.68 -2.79
CA HIS A 82 4.55 -10.66 -3.24
C HIS A 82 4.40 -9.38 -2.42
N ILE A 83 5.51 -8.84 -1.93
CA ILE A 83 5.52 -7.61 -1.14
C ILE A 83 5.89 -6.43 -2.04
N TYR A 84 4.97 -5.46 -2.12
CA TYR A 84 5.15 -4.20 -2.83
C TYR A 84 5.13 -3.01 -1.87
N TRP A 85 5.88 -1.97 -2.19
CA TRP A 85 5.90 -0.70 -1.48
C TRP A 85 5.17 0.37 -2.27
N CYS A 86 4.28 1.08 -1.59
CA CYS A 86 3.56 2.19 -2.18
C CYS A 86 4.53 3.28 -2.62
N LEU A 87 4.57 3.56 -3.92
CA LEU A 87 5.51 4.51 -4.51
C LEU A 87 5.41 5.91 -3.90
N PHE A 88 4.21 6.33 -3.50
CA PHE A 88 4.05 7.60 -2.78
C PHE A 88 4.86 7.62 -1.47
N HIS A 89 4.82 6.55 -0.68
CA HIS A 89 5.55 6.48 0.58
C HIS A 89 7.05 6.36 0.35
N VAL A 90 7.47 5.61 -0.67
CA VAL A 90 8.88 5.56 -1.12
C VAL A 90 9.39 6.97 -1.43
N LEU A 91 8.73 7.69 -2.34
CA LEU A 91 9.14 9.04 -2.74
C LEU A 91 9.08 10.05 -1.58
N LYS A 92 8.08 9.95 -0.70
CA LYS A 92 7.96 10.81 0.48
C LYS A 92 9.08 10.54 1.49
N ALA A 93 9.33 9.27 1.82
CA ALA A 93 10.37 8.88 2.77
C ALA A 93 11.76 9.25 2.25
N PHE A 94 12.02 8.99 0.98
CA PHE A 94 13.26 9.39 0.31
C PHE A 94 13.47 10.91 0.40
N ARG A 95 12.48 11.70 -0.02
CA ARG A 95 12.55 13.17 0.03
C ARG A 95 12.89 13.70 1.42
N ASN A 96 12.24 13.16 2.45
CA ASN A 96 12.50 13.60 3.82
C ASN A 96 13.96 13.32 4.22
N ARG A 97 14.46 12.12 3.96
CA ARG A 97 15.84 11.76 4.28
C ARG A 97 16.87 12.52 3.45
N ALA A 98 16.60 12.74 2.16
CA ALA A 98 17.46 13.56 1.31
C ALA A 98 17.59 14.98 1.87
N ARG A 99 16.47 15.59 2.32
CA ARG A 99 16.52 16.92 2.97
C ARG A 99 17.32 16.91 4.26
N ASP A 100 17.16 15.89 5.09
CA ASP A 100 17.88 15.78 6.36
C ASP A 100 19.40 15.65 6.16
N PHE A 101 19.82 14.82 5.20
CA PHE A 101 21.24 14.52 4.97
C PHE A 101 21.96 15.53 4.06
N LEU A 102 21.30 15.96 2.98
CA LEU A 102 21.94 16.72 1.89
C LEU A 102 21.59 18.21 1.89
N LYS A 103 20.56 18.64 2.64
CA LYS A 103 20.13 20.03 2.75
C LYS A 103 19.93 20.69 1.37
N ASP A 104 20.81 21.60 0.97
CA ASP A 104 20.72 22.39 -0.26
C ASP A 104 20.89 21.52 -1.52
N GLU A 105 21.62 20.41 -1.43
CA GLU A 105 21.80 19.46 -2.53
C GLU A 105 20.62 18.48 -2.68
N SER A 106 19.69 18.47 -1.72
CA SER A 106 18.55 17.54 -1.72
C SER A 106 17.65 17.62 -2.97
N PRO A 107 17.38 18.78 -3.61
CA PRO A 107 16.53 18.83 -4.79
C PRO A 107 17.08 18.01 -5.95
N ALA A 108 18.40 18.08 -6.22
CA ALA A 108 19.05 17.33 -7.29
C ALA A 108 18.99 15.81 -7.02
N ALA A 109 19.27 15.39 -5.78
CA ALA A 109 19.16 13.99 -5.39
C ALA A 109 17.72 13.44 -5.52
N ILE A 110 16.72 14.26 -5.19
CA ILE A 110 15.30 13.89 -5.32
C ILE A 110 14.91 13.73 -6.79
N GLU A 111 15.30 14.67 -7.65
CA GLU A 111 14.99 14.62 -9.08
C GLU A 111 15.62 13.40 -9.75
N GLU A 112 16.90 13.14 -9.46
CA GLU A 112 17.61 11.97 -9.99
C GLU A 112 16.96 10.66 -9.49
N PHE A 113 16.64 10.56 -8.20
CA PHE A 113 15.91 9.39 -7.67
C PHE A 113 14.54 9.20 -8.33
N TRP A 114 13.83 10.29 -8.65
CA TRP A 114 12.57 10.20 -9.38
C TRP A 114 12.76 9.61 -10.76
N GLN A 115 13.79 10.04 -11.49
CA GLN A 115 14.10 9.46 -12.80
C GLN A 115 14.34 7.96 -12.68
N ILE A 116 15.12 7.50 -11.69
CA ILE A 116 15.37 6.08 -11.46
C ILE A 116 14.08 5.30 -11.20
N VAL A 117 13.21 5.83 -10.32
CA VAL A 117 11.95 5.19 -9.95
C VAL A 117 10.99 5.02 -11.14
N TYR A 118 10.99 5.97 -12.08
CA TYR A 118 10.10 5.93 -13.25
C TYR A 118 10.76 5.32 -14.49
N ASP A 119 12.05 5.02 -14.45
CA ASP A 119 12.74 4.35 -15.54
C ASP A 119 12.48 2.85 -15.51
N LEU A 120 12.15 2.30 -16.68
CA LEU A 120 11.97 0.86 -16.88
C LEU A 120 13.24 0.18 -17.37
N GLN A 121 14.27 0.96 -17.74
CA GLN A 121 15.54 0.48 -18.26
C GLN A 121 16.60 0.57 -17.17
N ASP A 122 16.94 -0.59 -16.62
CA ASP A 122 18.02 -0.80 -15.66
C ASP A 122 18.00 0.12 -14.43
N PRO A 123 16.99 0.00 -13.55
CA PRO A 123 16.96 0.77 -12.30
C PRO A 123 18.07 0.36 -11.33
N GLU A 124 18.64 -0.85 -11.46
CA GLU A 124 19.73 -1.37 -10.62
C GLU A 124 21.05 -0.66 -10.92
N GLY A 125 21.47 -0.61 -12.19
CA GLY A 125 22.67 0.10 -12.61
C GLY A 125 22.58 1.61 -12.31
N LYS A 126 21.39 2.21 -12.45
CA LYS A 126 21.20 3.62 -12.09
C LYS A 126 21.26 3.87 -10.59
N MET A 127 20.76 2.94 -9.76
CA MET A 127 20.93 3.04 -8.31
C MET A 127 22.40 2.96 -7.91
N HIS A 128 23.20 2.11 -8.57
CA HIS A 128 24.66 2.06 -8.38
C HIS A 128 25.30 3.43 -8.60
N LEU A 129 25.08 4.02 -9.77
CA LEU A 129 25.60 5.35 -10.11
C LEU A 129 25.12 6.43 -9.12
N PHE A 130 23.87 6.32 -8.68
CA PHE A 130 23.27 7.25 -7.73
C PHE A 130 24.07 7.30 -6.42
N TYR A 131 24.24 6.18 -5.71
CA TYR A 131 24.94 6.26 -4.43
C TYR A 131 26.46 6.42 -4.60
N ASP A 132 27.08 6.04 -5.72
CA ASP A 132 28.48 6.37 -5.99
C ASP A 132 28.71 7.88 -6.12
N LYS A 133 27.74 8.60 -6.71
CA LYS A 133 27.75 10.06 -6.79
C LYS A 133 27.50 10.73 -5.44
N TRP A 134 26.53 10.23 -4.66
CA TRP A 134 26.09 10.90 -3.43
C TRP A 134 26.89 10.50 -2.18
N SER A 135 27.58 9.35 -2.17
CA SER A 135 28.41 8.89 -1.04
C SER A 135 29.59 9.82 -0.71
N PRO A 136 30.33 10.38 -1.69
CA PRO A 136 31.38 11.36 -1.42
C PRO A 136 30.87 12.67 -0.78
N ILE A 137 29.62 13.04 -1.05
CA ILE A 137 28.97 14.24 -0.49
C ILE A 137 28.51 13.97 0.95
N ASN A 138 27.83 12.84 1.15
CA ASN A 138 27.42 12.38 2.46
C ASN A 138 27.39 10.85 2.52
N LYS A 139 28.36 10.28 3.25
CA LYS A 139 28.54 8.83 3.38
C LYS A 139 27.32 8.13 3.96
N ASP A 140 26.67 8.73 4.96
CA ASP A 140 25.50 8.14 5.61
C ASP A 140 24.29 8.13 4.68
N PHE A 141 24.14 9.16 3.84
CA PHE A 141 23.11 9.19 2.81
C PHE A 141 23.35 8.13 1.73
N GLY A 142 24.60 7.97 1.27
CA GLY A 142 24.98 6.93 0.33
C GLY A 142 24.67 5.52 0.86
N ASN A 143 25.09 5.24 2.10
CA ASN A 143 24.76 3.99 2.80
C ASN A 143 23.25 3.79 2.95
N TYR A 144 22.52 4.86 3.28
CA TYR A 144 21.06 4.82 3.37
C TYR A 144 20.42 4.47 2.02
N ALA A 145 20.87 5.08 0.92
CA ALA A 145 20.37 4.79 -0.40
C ALA A 145 20.63 3.35 -0.83
N GLN A 146 21.83 2.82 -0.55
CA GLN A 146 22.20 1.45 -0.84
C GLN A 146 21.37 0.43 -0.02
N THR A 147 21.28 0.63 1.28
CA THR A 147 20.66 -0.34 2.21
C THR A 147 19.14 -0.32 2.17
N GLN A 148 18.52 0.86 2.08
CA GLN A 148 17.06 0.99 2.10
C GLN A 148 16.46 0.85 0.69
N TRP A 149 17.06 1.50 -0.31
CA TRP A 149 16.43 1.66 -1.62
C TRP A 149 16.94 0.65 -2.63
N HIS A 150 18.25 0.58 -2.85
CA HIS A 150 18.83 -0.35 -3.82
C HIS A 150 18.55 -1.82 -3.45
N THR A 151 18.83 -2.21 -2.20
CA THR A 151 18.58 -3.59 -1.70
C THR A 151 17.11 -4.03 -1.83
N ASN A 152 16.18 -3.09 -1.90
CA ASN A 152 14.75 -3.36 -1.92
C ASN A 152 14.07 -2.91 -3.23
N ILE A 153 14.83 -2.74 -4.30
CA ILE A 153 14.34 -2.21 -5.58
C ILE A 153 13.21 -3.06 -6.19
N LEU A 154 13.29 -4.38 -6.02
CA LEU A 154 12.27 -5.34 -6.48
C LEU A 154 10.91 -5.16 -5.78
N HIS A 155 10.87 -4.48 -4.63
CA HIS A 155 9.63 -4.21 -3.92
C HIS A 155 8.95 -2.93 -4.38
N TRP A 156 9.55 -2.11 -5.23
CA TRP A 156 8.91 -0.86 -5.65
C TRP A 156 7.71 -1.18 -6.54
N ALA A 157 6.53 -0.70 -6.15
CA ALA A 157 5.37 -0.81 -7.02
C ALA A 157 5.63 0.02 -8.28
N THR A 158 5.73 -0.63 -9.44
CA THR A 158 5.97 0.10 -10.69
C THR A 158 4.70 0.84 -11.11
N PRO A 159 4.82 2.00 -11.79
CA PRO A 159 3.67 2.79 -12.24
C PRO A 159 2.67 1.99 -13.10
N HIS A 160 3.14 0.96 -13.80
CA HIS A 160 2.37 0.14 -14.74
C HIS A 160 1.59 -1.00 -14.07
N GLN A 161 1.88 -1.32 -12.81
CA GLN A 161 1.09 -2.30 -12.05
C GLN A 161 -0.29 -1.76 -11.63
N GLY A 162 -0.60 -0.49 -11.91
CA GLY A 162 -1.89 0.12 -11.54
C GLY A 162 -2.03 0.38 -10.03
N ILE A 163 -0.95 0.20 -9.27
CA ILE A 163 -0.90 0.28 -7.81
C ILE A 163 -0.67 1.74 -7.35
N HIS A 164 -1.51 2.67 -7.82
CA HIS A 164 -1.60 4.02 -7.26
C HIS A 164 -2.56 4.05 -6.06
N THR A 165 -2.23 3.28 -5.04
CA THR A 165 -3.06 3.05 -3.84
C THR A 165 -3.13 4.21 -2.86
N ASN A 166 -2.27 5.22 -3.06
CA ASN A 166 -2.27 6.50 -2.35
C ASN A 166 -3.68 7.07 -2.18
N ASN A 167 -4.50 7.10 -3.25
CA ASN A 167 -5.79 7.77 -3.14
C ASN A 167 -6.77 6.98 -2.26
N TYR A 168 -6.77 5.64 -2.29
CA TYR A 168 -7.75 4.88 -1.54
C TYR A 168 -7.49 4.94 -0.04
N THR A 169 -6.30 4.52 0.42
CA THR A 169 -6.05 4.42 1.86
C THR A 169 -5.95 5.79 2.54
N LYS A 170 -5.43 6.82 1.86
CA LYS A 170 -5.43 8.18 2.44
C LYS A 170 -6.80 8.83 2.43
N ALA A 171 -7.62 8.64 1.38
CA ALA A 171 -9.00 9.12 1.40
C ALA A 171 -9.76 8.47 2.55
N TRP A 172 -9.52 7.18 2.80
CA TRP A 172 -10.04 6.46 3.95
C TRP A 172 -9.59 7.06 5.27
N HIS A 173 -8.29 7.24 5.48
CA HIS A 173 -7.78 7.87 6.70
C HIS A 173 -8.33 9.27 6.91
N ARG A 174 -8.51 10.04 5.83
CA ARG A 174 -9.13 11.36 5.89
C ARG A 174 -10.59 11.25 6.33
N ILE A 175 -11.37 10.32 5.77
CA ILE A 175 -12.76 10.09 6.17
C ILE A 175 -12.83 9.62 7.62
N LEU A 176 -12.03 8.63 8.01
CA LEU A 176 -11.94 8.12 9.37
C LEU A 176 -11.66 9.25 10.37
N LYS A 177 -10.64 10.06 10.09
CA LYS A 177 -10.32 11.23 10.91
C LYS A 177 -11.48 12.21 10.89
N SER A 178 -11.88 12.73 9.73
CA SER A 178 -12.78 13.88 9.65
C SER A 178 -14.25 13.61 9.94
N HIS A 179 -14.75 12.39 9.74
CA HIS A 179 -16.18 12.06 9.91
C HIS A 179 -16.45 11.23 11.16
N PHE A 180 -15.51 10.38 11.57
CA PHE A 180 -15.74 9.44 12.67
C PHE A 180 -14.98 9.81 13.95
N ILE A 181 -13.83 10.50 13.83
CA ILE A 181 -12.96 10.79 14.98
C ILE A 181 -12.92 12.30 15.35
N VAL A 182 -13.08 13.21 14.38
CA VAL A 182 -12.76 14.66 14.51
C VAL A 182 -13.64 15.43 15.48
N ASN A 183 -14.84 14.97 15.80
CA ASN A 183 -15.75 15.72 16.69
C ASN A 183 -15.47 15.49 18.18
N CYS A 184 -14.24 15.17 18.57
CA CYS A 184 -13.92 14.79 19.95
C CYS A 184 -12.70 15.51 20.47
N GLU A 185 -12.95 16.46 21.36
CA GLU A 185 -11.92 17.19 22.10
C GLU A 185 -11.25 16.23 23.10
N GLY A 186 -10.13 15.61 22.70
CA GLY A 186 -9.28 14.83 23.61
C GLY A 186 -8.79 13.48 23.06
N ARG A 187 -7.96 12.79 23.86
CA ARG A 187 -7.52 11.42 23.58
C ARG A 187 -8.64 10.46 23.96
N ARG A 188 -9.25 9.78 22.98
CA ARG A 188 -10.20 8.69 23.24
C ARG A 188 -9.51 7.47 23.81
N ARG A 189 -10.21 6.74 24.68
CA ARG A 189 -9.78 5.42 25.12
C ARG A 189 -9.90 4.41 23.98
N ILE A 190 -9.11 3.34 24.05
CA ILE A 190 -9.04 2.35 22.96
C ILE A 190 -10.37 1.62 22.74
N ASP A 191 -11.13 1.35 23.81
CA ASP A 191 -12.45 0.74 23.78
C ASP A 191 -13.47 1.60 23.04
N GLU A 192 -13.47 2.91 23.28
CA GLU A 192 -14.33 3.85 22.53
C GLU A 192 -13.99 3.88 21.04
N VAL A 193 -12.69 3.85 20.71
CA VAL A 193 -12.25 3.80 19.32
C VAL A 193 -12.70 2.50 18.67
N VAL A 194 -12.54 1.35 19.34
CA VAL A 194 -13.03 0.05 18.84
C VAL A 194 -14.53 0.09 18.60
N GLN A 195 -15.32 0.66 19.52
CA GLN A 195 -16.76 0.79 19.36
C GLN A 195 -17.13 1.61 18.11
N ILE A 196 -16.46 2.75 17.87
CA ILE A 196 -16.68 3.55 16.64
C ILE A 196 -16.35 2.74 15.39
N MET A 197 -15.27 1.96 15.43
CA MET A 197 -14.84 1.15 14.29
C MET A 197 -15.88 0.07 13.96
N VAL A 198 -16.45 -0.58 14.96
CA VAL A 198 -17.45 -1.65 14.80
C VAL A 198 -18.83 -1.09 14.45
N ASP A 199 -19.32 -0.10 15.18
CA ASP A 199 -20.71 0.31 15.05
C ASP A 199 -20.94 1.29 13.90
N GLN A 200 -20.01 2.21 13.69
CA GLN A 200 -20.21 3.33 12.76
C GLN A 200 -19.44 3.12 11.48
N VAL A 201 -18.15 2.83 11.59
CA VAL A 201 -17.26 2.72 10.44
C VAL A 201 -17.62 1.47 9.63
N HIS A 202 -17.63 0.28 10.24
CA HIS A 202 -17.99 -0.96 9.54
C HIS A 202 -19.37 -0.85 8.86
N THR A 203 -20.39 -0.41 9.59
CA THR A 203 -21.75 -0.22 9.08
C THR A 203 -21.79 0.73 7.88
N SER A 204 -21.09 1.87 7.96
CA SER A 204 -21.02 2.82 6.84
C SER A 204 -20.41 2.19 5.57
N TYR A 205 -19.41 1.31 5.74
CA TYR A 205 -18.78 0.60 4.63
C TYR A 205 -19.69 -0.45 4.02
N VAL A 206 -20.30 -1.29 4.84
CA VAL A 206 -21.25 -2.31 4.37
C VAL A 206 -22.40 -1.65 3.63
N MET A 207 -22.98 -0.58 4.17
CA MET A 207 -24.06 0.15 3.50
C MET A 207 -23.63 0.78 2.17
N THR A 208 -22.41 1.34 2.10
CA THR A 208 -21.89 1.89 0.85
C THR A 208 -21.67 0.80 -0.19
N GLN A 209 -21.18 -0.37 0.22
CA GLN A 209 -20.97 -1.51 -0.67
C GLN A 209 -22.30 -2.04 -1.21
N LEU A 210 -23.28 -2.27 -0.34
CA LEU A 210 -24.63 -2.69 -0.73
C LEU A 210 -25.26 -1.69 -1.72
N GLN A 211 -25.15 -0.38 -1.45
CA GLN A 211 -25.64 0.63 -2.39
C GLN A 211 -24.95 0.59 -3.75
N VAL A 212 -23.67 0.20 -3.82
CA VAL A 212 -22.97 0.03 -5.09
C VAL A 212 -23.39 -1.26 -5.80
N GLU A 213 -23.56 -2.35 -5.06
CA GLU A 213 -23.98 -3.65 -5.59
C GLU A 213 -25.41 -3.60 -6.14
N GLU A 214 -26.33 -2.94 -5.43
CA GLU A 214 -27.71 -2.67 -5.85
C GLU A 214 -27.82 -1.58 -6.94
N GLY A 215 -26.70 -1.03 -7.41
CA GLY A 215 -26.68 0.00 -8.44
C GLY A 215 -27.18 1.39 -8.00
N LEU A 216 -27.56 1.55 -6.72
CA LEU A 216 -28.00 2.83 -6.12
C LEU A 216 -26.88 3.88 -6.09
N LYS A 217 -25.62 3.45 -6.05
CA LYS A 217 -24.44 4.32 -6.15
C LYS A 217 -23.48 3.82 -7.22
N SER A 218 -23.09 4.72 -8.12
CA SER A 218 -22.05 4.40 -9.10
C SER A 218 -20.68 4.22 -8.44
N GLN A 219 -19.99 3.13 -8.76
CA GLN A 219 -18.58 2.97 -8.39
C GLN A 219 -17.74 4.00 -9.15
N ARG A 220 -16.99 4.85 -8.41
CA ARG A 220 -16.04 5.78 -9.03
C ARG A 220 -14.75 5.03 -9.40
N PRO A 221 -14.41 4.90 -10.70
CA PRO A 221 -13.16 4.30 -11.11
C PRO A 221 -11.98 5.14 -10.60
N ASN A 222 -10.92 4.48 -10.14
CA ASN A 222 -9.65 5.15 -9.89
C ASN A 222 -9.00 5.57 -11.24
N LYS A 223 -7.96 6.42 -11.21
CA LYS A 223 -7.32 6.93 -12.44
C LYS A 223 -6.85 5.80 -13.37
N PHE A 224 -6.35 4.69 -12.82
CA PHE A 224 -5.96 3.52 -13.60
C PHE A 224 -7.16 2.79 -14.19
N GLN A 225 -8.23 2.55 -13.42
CA GLN A 225 -9.46 1.98 -13.96
C GLN A 225 -10.07 2.85 -15.05
N SER A 226 -9.98 4.18 -14.92
CA SER A 226 -10.40 5.12 -15.96
C SER A 226 -9.51 5.01 -17.19
N LEU A 227 -8.18 4.92 -17.03
CA LEU A 227 -7.23 4.74 -18.14
C LEU A 227 -7.38 3.37 -18.80
N ALA A 228 -7.52 2.30 -18.04
CA ALA A 228 -7.76 0.95 -18.52
C ALA A 228 -9.13 0.86 -19.21
N LYS A 229 -10.18 1.51 -18.69
CA LYS A 229 -11.48 1.61 -19.35
C LYS A 229 -11.41 2.44 -20.63
N ALA A 230 -10.62 3.52 -20.66
CA ALA A 230 -10.39 4.31 -21.86
C ALA A 230 -9.61 3.52 -22.93
N LYS A 231 -8.56 2.79 -22.51
CA LYS A 231 -7.79 1.89 -23.37
C LYS A 231 -8.64 0.73 -23.87
N ALA A 232 -9.47 0.16 -22.99
CA ALA A 232 -10.44 -0.89 -23.32
C ALA A 232 -11.46 -0.44 -24.36
N LYS A 233 -11.99 0.78 -24.24
CA LYS A 233 -12.86 1.39 -25.25
C LYS A 233 -12.19 1.60 -26.61
N GLY A 234 -10.85 1.65 -26.65
CA GLY A 234 -10.08 1.73 -27.88
C GLY A 234 -9.90 0.40 -28.61
N TYR A 235 -10.20 -0.73 -27.97
CA TYR A 235 -10.14 -2.04 -28.62
C TYR A 235 -11.47 -2.31 -29.34
N THR A 236 -11.41 -2.36 -30.67
CA THR A 236 -12.53 -2.81 -31.51
C THR A 236 -12.53 -4.35 -31.59
N PRO A 237 -13.66 -4.99 -31.96
CA PRO A 237 -13.72 -6.43 -32.16
C PRO A 237 -12.62 -6.97 -33.08
N THR A 238 -12.30 -6.23 -34.16
CA THR A 238 -11.22 -6.56 -35.10
C THR A 238 -9.85 -6.55 -34.45
N ILE A 239 -9.57 -5.60 -33.55
CA ILE A 239 -8.28 -5.54 -32.83
C ILE A 239 -8.19 -6.71 -31.83
N LEU A 240 -9.28 -7.06 -31.15
CA LEU A 240 -9.31 -8.18 -30.22
C LEU A 240 -9.10 -9.52 -30.95
N GLU A 241 -9.71 -9.68 -32.12
CA GLU A 241 -9.52 -10.84 -32.99
C GLU A 241 -8.08 -10.95 -33.52
N LEU A 242 -7.49 -9.84 -33.98
CA LEU A 242 -6.08 -9.77 -34.39
C LEU A 242 -5.10 -10.11 -33.26
N LEU A 243 -5.47 -9.83 -32.01
CA LEU A 243 -4.69 -10.18 -30.83
C LEU A 243 -4.97 -11.61 -30.33
N GLY A 244 -5.83 -12.38 -31.00
CA GLY A 244 -6.22 -13.73 -30.60
C GLY A 244 -7.06 -13.78 -29.31
N ILE A 245 -7.69 -12.66 -28.92
CA ILE A 245 -8.45 -12.54 -27.69
C ILE A 245 -9.93 -12.84 -27.98
N VAL A 246 -10.41 -13.98 -27.49
CA VAL A 246 -11.83 -14.35 -27.55
C VAL A 246 -12.53 -13.79 -26.31
N VAL A 247 -13.51 -12.91 -26.50
CA VAL A 247 -14.32 -12.36 -25.41
C VAL A 247 -15.52 -13.28 -25.16
N THR A 248 -15.42 -14.12 -24.13
CA THR A 248 -16.55 -14.91 -23.64
C THR A 248 -17.29 -14.15 -22.54
N PRO A 249 -18.64 -14.18 -22.50
CA PRO A 249 -19.40 -13.69 -21.35
C PRO A 249 -18.97 -14.48 -20.10
N ILE A 250 -18.66 -13.76 -19.02
CA ILE A 250 -18.26 -14.39 -17.75
C ILE A 250 -19.52 -14.70 -16.93
N GLU A 251 -19.77 -15.99 -16.67
CA GLU A 251 -20.58 -16.40 -15.51
C GLU A 251 -19.79 -16.11 -14.22
N ALA A 252 -20.47 -15.50 -13.25
CA ALA A 252 -19.84 -14.92 -12.08
C ALA A 252 -19.22 -15.99 -11.16
N GLY A 253 -17.90 -15.90 -10.92
CA GLY A 253 -17.31 -16.41 -9.69
C GLY A 253 -15.93 -17.04 -9.82
N VAL A 254 -14.86 -16.24 -9.74
CA VAL A 254 -13.65 -16.51 -8.92
C VAL A 254 -12.97 -15.16 -8.66
N SER A 255 -12.62 -14.86 -7.40
CA SER A 255 -12.05 -13.58 -6.97
C SER A 255 -10.54 -13.67 -6.69
N ASN A 256 -9.72 -12.90 -7.40
CA ASN A 256 -8.31 -12.67 -7.04
C ASN A 256 -8.19 -11.63 -5.93
N ILE A 257 -7.35 -11.87 -4.91
CA ILE A 257 -7.25 -11.04 -3.70
C ILE A 257 -5.91 -10.29 -3.66
N LEU A 258 -5.98 -8.95 -3.65
CA LEU A 258 -4.86 -8.07 -3.31
C LEU A 258 -5.15 -7.39 -1.96
N ILE A 259 -4.20 -7.42 -1.03
CA ILE A 259 -4.32 -6.76 0.28
C ILE A 259 -3.44 -5.51 0.30
N ALA A 260 -4.05 -4.35 0.52
CA ALA A 260 -3.34 -3.10 0.75
C ALA A 260 -3.22 -2.84 2.25
N LEU A 261 -1.97 -2.73 2.73
CA LEU A 261 -1.57 -2.36 4.07
C LEU A 261 -1.11 -0.91 4.11
N VAL A 262 -1.50 -0.16 5.13
CA VAL A 262 -0.77 1.07 5.50
C VAL A 262 -0.54 1.03 7.00
N LEU A 263 0.72 1.14 7.38
CA LEU A 263 1.14 1.31 8.75
C LEU A 263 1.50 2.79 8.94
N HIS A 264 0.89 3.41 9.94
CA HIS A 264 1.32 4.74 10.37
C HIS A 264 2.08 4.57 11.67
N ILE A 265 3.41 4.63 11.55
CA ILE A 265 4.29 4.86 12.68
C ILE A 265 4.22 6.37 12.93
N ASN A 266 3.50 6.77 13.98
CA ASN A 266 3.58 8.14 14.50
C ASN A 266 4.94 8.35 15.16
#